data_AF-A0A7K9HCH3-F1
#
_entry.id   AF-A0A7K9HCH3-F1
#
_cell.length_a   1.000
_cell.length_b   1.000
_cell.length_c   1.000
_cell.angle_alpha   90.00
_cell.angle_beta   90.00
_cell.angle_gamma   90.00
#
_symmetry.space_group_name_H-M   'P 1'
#
loop_
_entity.id
_entity.type
_entity.pdbx_description
1 polymer ?
#
loop_
_entity_poly.entity_id
_entity_poly.type
_entity_poly.pdbx_seq_one_letter_code
_entity_poly.pdbx_strand_id
1 'polypeptide(L)'
;KLQEEVLSCSREQLELVSEGLDAAGSEEFTAGLRQLLSSQQAAREHRRRKTASRRVHLELPSPAWEGMDSEERRHFTAFMEQLGMDISEGQEIWQLWENLQKDEPQLLGNLEDFLAKMKHHIQEARSKKEALEVTLSKYKAEHDQELQQQQMQQDQQPLEQQSMARSPQHGMEQQPVLNGSERELQMQLETQCHRLHSMNQATSPERQQLEEELQAQQTHRHLQITRS
;
A
#
# COMPACT_ATOMS: atom_id res chain seq x y z
N LYS A 1 -30.57 14.56 0.19
CA LYS A 1 -29.20 14.90 -0.26
C LYS A 1 -28.53 15.64 0.90
N LEU A 2 -27.71 14.96 1.69
CA LEU A 2 -26.94 15.61 2.74
C LEU A 2 -25.66 16.10 2.07
N GLN A 3 -25.47 17.42 2.01
CA GLN A 3 -24.22 18.03 1.59
C GLN A 3 -23.15 17.62 2.60
N GLU A 4 -22.16 16.90 2.11
CA GLU A 4 -20.89 16.69 2.80
C GLU A 4 -20.16 18.04 2.73
N GLU A 5 -20.34 18.89 3.74
CA GLU A 5 -19.54 20.09 3.91
C GLU A 5 -18.13 19.64 4.32
N VAL A 6 -17.33 19.30 3.32
CA VAL A 6 -15.87 19.19 3.47
C VAL A 6 -15.39 20.59 3.79
N LEU A 7 -15.21 20.88 5.09
CA LEU A 7 -14.54 22.08 5.56
C LEU A 7 -13.15 22.12 4.94
N SER A 8 -13.04 22.86 3.85
CA SER A 8 -11.78 23.09 3.15
C SER A 8 -11.03 24.15 3.95
N CYS A 9 -10.26 23.74 4.96
CA CYS A 9 -9.41 24.68 5.69
C CYS A 9 -8.41 25.29 4.71
N SER A 10 -8.34 26.63 4.66
CA SER A 10 -7.29 27.31 3.89
C SER A 10 -5.94 27.13 4.57
N ARG A 11 -4.84 27.29 3.84
CA ARG A 11 -3.48 27.22 4.38
C ARG A 11 -3.29 28.17 5.56
N GLU A 12 -3.86 29.38 5.48
CA GLU A 12 -3.77 30.36 6.57
C GLU A 12 -4.52 29.89 7.82
N GLN A 13 -5.64 29.18 7.66
CA GLN A 13 -6.37 28.62 8.79
C GLN A 13 -5.61 27.48 9.48
N LEU A 14 -4.89 26.66 8.72
CA LEU A 14 -4.03 25.61 9.29
C LEU A 14 -2.81 26.20 10.02
N GLU A 15 -2.23 27.26 9.49
CA GLU A 15 -1.10 27.97 10.10
C GLU A 15 -1.53 28.65 11.41
N LEU A 16 -2.72 29.26 11.45
CA LEU A 16 -3.29 29.85 12.65
C LEU A 16 -3.61 28.81 13.75
N VAL A 17 -4.07 27.61 13.35
CA VAL A 17 -4.28 26.50 14.28
C VAL A 17 -2.95 25.96 14.80
N SER A 18 -1.92 25.89 13.95
CA SER A 18 -0.57 25.46 14.35
C SER A 18 0.06 26.44 15.34
N GLU A 19 -0.05 27.74 15.08
CA GLU A 19 0.52 28.77 15.97
C GLU A 19 -0.26 28.89 17.29
N GLY A 20 -1.58 28.69 17.24
CA GLY A 20 -2.40 28.54 18.45
C GLY A 20 -2.06 27.28 19.26
N LEU A 21 -1.69 26.18 18.60
CA LEU A 21 -1.28 24.93 19.24
C LEU A 21 0.08 25.06 19.95
N ASP A 22 1.01 25.79 19.34
CA ASP A 22 2.31 26.11 19.95
C ASP A 22 2.17 27.06 21.15
N ALA A 23 1.21 27.99 21.11
CA ALA A 23 0.96 28.93 22.20
C ALA A 23 0.20 28.32 23.40
N ALA A 24 -0.77 27.42 23.15
CA ALA A 24 -1.59 26.79 24.20
C ALA A 24 -1.01 25.45 24.69
N GLY A 25 -0.07 24.86 23.96
CA GLY A 25 0.46 23.53 24.24
C GLY A 25 -0.50 22.40 23.81
N SER A 26 0.08 21.34 23.25
CA SER A 26 -0.65 20.18 22.73
C SER A 26 -1.56 19.49 23.78
N GLU A 27 -1.19 19.54 25.07
CA GLU A 27 -1.99 18.93 26.13
C GLU A 27 -3.32 19.66 26.38
N GLU A 28 -3.34 20.99 26.39
CA GLU A 28 -4.56 21.77 26.60
C GLU A 28 -5.50 21.67 25.40
N PHE A 29 -4.93 21.68 24.18
CA PHE A 29 -5.69 21.46 22.97
C PHE A 29 -6.35 20.07 22.94
N THR A 30 -5.58 19.02 23.25
CA THR A 30 -6.15 17.67 23.32
C THR A 30 -7.17 17.52 24.45
N ALA A 31 -7.01 18.23 25.58
CA ALA A 31 -8.01 18.29 26.64
C ALA A 31 -9.31 18.96 26.18
N GLY A 32 -9.21 20.09 25.47
CA GLY A 32 -10.34 20.78 24.88
C GLY A 32 -11.09 19.93 23.84
N LEU A 33 -10.35 19.21 22.98
CA LEU A 33 -10.94 18.27 22.03
C LEU A 33 -11.65 17.09 22.72
N ARG A 34 -11.04 16.53 23.77
CA ARG A 34 -11.69 15.48 24.58
C ARG A 34 -13.01 15.98 25.20
N GLN A 35 -13.05 17.23 25.68
CA GLN A 35 -14.25 17.84 26.21
C GLN A 35 -15.32 18.12 25.14
N LEU A 36 -14.92 18.55 23.95
CA LEU A 36 -15.84 18.77 22.84
C LEU A 36 -16.48 17.44 22.38
N LEU A 37 -15.68 16.40 22.23
CA LEU A 37 -16.16 15.07 21.83
C LEU A 37 -17.09 14.45 22.87
N SER A 38 -16.77 14.59 24.16
CA SER A 38 -17.63 14.09 25.24
C SER A 38 -18.97 14.84 25.31
N SER A 39 -18.98 16.15 25.05
CA SER A 39 -20.21 16.94 24.97
C SER A 39 -21.11 16.50 23.80
N GLN A 40 -20.53 16.22 22.62
CA GLN A 40 -21.28 15.68 21.49
C GLN A 40 -21.79 14.26 21.74
N GLN A 41 -21.05 13.44 22.48
CA GLN A 41 -21.47 12.09 22.85
C GLN A 41 -22.68 12.14 23.80
N ALA A 42 -22.68 13.03 24.78
CA ALA A 42 -23.83 13.25 25.66
C ALA A 42 -25.08 13.72 24.87
N ALA A 43 -24.91 14.61 23.89
CA ALA A 43 -26.01 15.06 23.03
C ALA A 43 -26.56 13.93 22.13
N ARG A 44 -25.67 13.08 21.58
CA ARG A 44 -26.05 11.89 20.79
C ARG A 44 -26.78 10.86 21.66
N GLU A 45 -26.32 10.64 22.88
CA GLU A 45 -26.94 9.71 23.81
C GLU A 45 -28.31 10.20 24.28
N HIS A 46 -28.46 11.50 24.51
CA HIS A 46 -29.77 12.10 24.80
C HIS A 46 -30.75 11.93 23.62
N ARG A 47 -30.29 12.06 22.37
CA ARG A 47 -31.11 11.72 21.19
C ARG A 47 -31.48 10.25 21.16
N ARG A 48 -30.55 9.33 21.42
CA ARG A 48 -30.81 7.88 21.48
C ARG A 48 -31.84 7.51 22.55
N ARG A 49 -31.76 8.12 23.74
CA ARG A 49 -32.75 7.90 24.82
C ARG A 49 -34.14 8.41 24.44
N LYS A 50 -34.25 9.57 23.77
CA LYS A 50 -35.53 10.08 23.25
C LYS A 50 -36.14 9.19 22.16
N THR A 51 -35.33 8.57 21.30
CA THR A 51 -35.82 7.59 20.31
C THR A 51 -36.19 6.25 20.94
N ALA A 52 -35.49 5.82 22.00
CA ALA A 52 -35.80 4.59 22.72
C ALA A 52 -37.06 4.72 23.60
N SER A 53 -37.33 5.90 24.15
CA SER A 53 -38.49 6.19 25.02
C SER A 53 -39.83 6.24 24.28
N ARG A 54 -39.84 6.24 22.94
CA ARG A 54 -41.06 6.14 22.11
C ARG A 54 -41.29 4.71 21.61
N ARG A 55 -40.85 3.70 22.38
CA ARG A 55 -41.42 2.36 22.35
C ARG A 55 -42.24 2.19 23.61
N VAL A 56 -43.43 2.77 23.61
CA VAL A 56 -44.47 2.33 24.53
C VAL A 56 -44.86 0.94 24.01
N HIS A 57 -44.28 -0.10 24.60
CA HIS A 57 -44.81 -1.45 24.45
C HIS A 57 -46.23 -1.39 24.99
N LEU A 58 -47.21 -1.35 24.09
CA LEU A 58 -48.57 -1.71 24.45
C LEU A 58 -48.51 -3.22 24.70
N GLU A 59 -48.46 -3.63 25.96
CA GLU A 59 -48.64 -5.04 26.33
C GLU A 59 -50.09 -5.43 26.00
N LEU A 60 -50.33 -5.69 24.71
CA LEU A 60 -51.52 -6.36 24.25
C LEU A 60 -51.34 -7.84 24.60
N PRO A 61 -52.37 -8.54 25.11
CA PRO A 61 -52.28 -9.95 25.44
C PRO A 61 -51.75 -10.70 24.23
N SER A 62 -50.59 -11.36 24.36
CA SER A 62 -50.04 -12.19 23.29
C SER A 62 -51.06 -13.28 22.99
N PRO A 63 -51.71 -13.33 21.81
CA PRO A 63 -52.35 -14.56 21.41
C PRO A 63 -51.23 -15.56 21.25
N ALA A 64 -51.39 -16.73 21.86
CA ALA A 64 -50.51 -17.84 21.58
C ALA A 64 -50.48 -18.02 20.06
N TRP A 65 -49.30 -18.14 19.47
CA TRP A 65 -49.08 -18.56 18.09
C TRP A 65 -49.60 -19.98 17.80
N GLU A 66 -50.42 -20.52 18.69
CA GLU A 66 -50.70 -21.93 18.88
C GLU A 66 -52.21 -22.11 18.77
N GLY A 67 -52.66 -22.29 17.53
CA GLY A 67 -54.07 -22.45 17.22
C GLY A 67 -54.35 -22.39 15.73
N MET A 68 -54.21 -23.53 15.05
CA MET A 68 -54.68 -23.88 13.70
C MET A 68 -53.95 -23.28 12.48
N ASP A 69 -53.61 -24.20 11.59
CA ASP A 69 -53.27 -24.02 10.17
C ASP A 69 -54.46 -23.39 9.42
N SER A 70 -54.72 -22.10 9.67
CA SER A 70 -55.64 -21.30 8.85
C SER A 70 -54.97 -21.00 7.50
N GLU A 71 -55.76 -21.01 6.42
CA GLU A 71 -55.34 -20.57 5.09
C GLU A 71 -54.68 -19.19 5.12
N GLU A 72 -55.16 -18.29 5.99
CA GLU A 72 -54.62 -16.96 6.19
C GLU A 72 -53.22 -16.96 6.79
N ARG A 73 -52.91 -17.90 7.69
CA ARG A 73 -51.57 -18.06 8.24
C ARG A 73 -50.60 -18.56 7.18
N ARG A 74 -51.06 -19.44 6.29
CA ARG A 74 -50.28 -19.85 5.10
C ARG A 74 -50.05 -18.68 4.15
N HIS A 75 -51.05 -17.84 3.91
CA HIS A 75 -50.89 -16.63 3.08
C HIS A 75 -49.90 -15.64 3.68
N PHE A 76 -50.03 -15.31 4.96
CA PHE A 76 -49.08 -14.43 5.65
C PHE A 76 -47.66 -15.01 5.65
N THR A 77 -47.52 -16.30 5.94
CA THR A 77 -46.22 -16.98 5.95
C THR A 77 -45.55 -16.93 4.58
N ALA A 78 -46.28 -17.27 3.53
CA ALA A 78 -45.79 -17.20 2.15
C ALA A 78 -45.41 -15.77 1.75
N PHE A 79 -46.19 -14.78 2.17
CA PHE A 79 -45.88 -13.37 1.92
C PHE A 79 -44.60 -12.91 2.65
N MET A 80 -44.44 -13.26 3.92
CA MET A 80 -43.24 -12.95 4.70
C MET A 80 -42.00 -13.63 4.11
N GLU A 81 -42.14 -14.88 3.65
CA GLU A 81 -41.07 -15.59 2.94
C GLU A 81 -40.69 -14.89 1.62
N GLN A 82 -41.68 -14.44 0.84
CA GLN A 82 -41.43 -13.63 -0.37
C GLN A 82 -40.72 -12.31 -0.06
N LEU A 83 -41.06 -11.67 1.06
CA LEU A 83 -40.34 -10.48 1.52
C LEU A 83 -38.92 -10.81 2.02
N GLY A 84 -38.62 -12.08 2.31
CA GLY A 84 -37.38 -12.55 2.90
C GLY A 84 -37.26 -12.15 4.38
N MET A 85 -38.40 -12.06 5.06
CA MET A 85 -38.50 -11.71 6.48
C MET A 85 -38.75 -12.96 7.31
N ASP A 86 -38.11 -13.05 8.47
CA ASP A 86 -38.40 -14.12 9.42
C ASP A 86 -39.75 -13.85 10.11
N ILE A 87 -40.54 -14.90 10.23
CA ILE A 87 -41.85 -14.93 10.87
C ILE A 87 -41.70 -14.64 12.37
N SER A 88 -40.56 -15.00 12.97
CA SER A 88 -40.26 -14.75 14.39
C SER A 88 -40.23 -13.26 14.75
N GLU A 89 -39.81 -12.40 13.82
CA GLU A 89 -39.80 -10.93 13.96
C GLU A 89 -41.17 -10.31 13.64
N GLY A 90 -42.09 -11.10 13.09
CA GLY A 90 -43.36 -10.67 12.52
C GLY A 90 -44.56 -10.74 13.48
N GLN A 91 -44.39 -11.00 14.78
CA GLN A 91 -45.52 -11.18 15.70
C GLN A 91 -46.45 -9.97 15.75
N GLU A 92 -45.92 -8.76 15.81
CA GLU A 92 -46.73 -7.53 15.80
C GLU A 92 -47.45 -7.33 14.47
N ILE A 93 -46.80 -7.71 13.36
CA ILE A 93 -47.36 -7.63 12.01
C ILE A 93 -48.49 -8.66 11.84
N TRP A 94 -48.30 -9.88 12.36
CA TRP A 94 -49.32 -10.92 12.37
C TRP A 94 -50.55 -10.49 13.17
N GLN A 95 -50.35 -9.86 14.32
CA GLN A 95 -51.46 -9.31 15.11
C GLN A 95 -52.22 -8.21 14.37
N LEU A 96 -51.50 -7.31 13.70
CA LEU A 96 -52.12 -6.30 12.87
C LEU A 96 -52.89 -6.93 11.69
N TRP A 97 -52.32 -7.96 11.07
CA TRP A 97 -52.92 -8.70 9.97
C TRP A 97 -54.24 -9.37 10.38
N GLU A 98 -54.27 -10.08 11.50
CA GLU A 98 -55.45 -10.75 12.05
C GLU A 98 -56.58 -9.75 12.36
N ASN A 99 -56.23 -8.61 12.97
CA ASN A 99 -57.20 -7.55 13.28
C ASN A 99 -57.73 -6.88 12.00
N LEU A 100 -56.87 -6.56 11.04
CA LEU A 100 -57.27 -5.99 9.75
C LEU A 100 -58.20 -6.92 8.98
N GLN A 101 -57.91 -8.22 8.96
CA GLN A 101 -58.73 -9.20 8.28
C GLN A 101 -60.16 -9.27 8.83
N LYS A 102 -60.32 -9.11 10.16
CA LYS A 102 -61.61 -9.15 10.84
C LYS A 102 -62.40 -7.84 10.72
N ASP A 103 -61.73 -6.71 10.90
CA ASP A 103 -62.40 -5.40 11.00
C ASP A 103 -62.49 -4.68 9.65
N GLU A 104 -61.42 -4.71 8.84
CA GLU A 104 -61.29 -3.96 7.57
C GLU A 104 -60.44 -4.70 6.50
N PRO A 105 -60.92 -5.81 5.91
CA PRO A 105 -60.13 -6.66 5.01
C PRO A 105 -59.66 -5.94 3.74
N GLN A 106 -60.34 -4.86 3.32
CA GLN A 106 -59.93 -4.03 2.19
C GLN A 106 -58.57 -3.33 2.40
N LEU A 107 -58.11 -3.19 3.65
CA LEU A 107 -56.83 -2.56 3.97
C LEU A 107 -55.65 -3.55 3.98
N LEU A 108 -55.91 -4.86 3.87
CA LEU A 108 -54.85 -5.86 3.91
C LEU A 108 -53.85 -5.68 2.77
N GLY A 109 -54.32 -5.40 1.55
CA GLY A 109 -53.45 -5.09 0.42
C GLY A 109 -52.60 -3.83 0.63
N ASN A 110 -53.12 -2.84 1.37
CA ASN A 110 -52.32 -1.65 1.72
C ASN A 110 -51.20 -1.97 2.69
N LEU A 111 -51.44 -2.90 3.62
CA LEU A 111 -50.41 -3.41 4.54
C LEU A 111 -49.33 -4.16 3.76
N GLU A 112 -49.73 -5.08 2.87
CA GLU A 112 -48.80 -5.82 2.00
C GLU A 112 -47.92 -4.87 1.17
N ASP A 113 -48.53 -3.91 0.48
CA ASP A 113 -47.83 -2.89 -0.31
C ASP A 113 -46.88 -2.05 0.55
N PHE A 114 -47.31 -1.68 1.75
CA PHE A 114 -46.49 -0.92 2.69
C PHE A 114 -45.26 -1.71 3.14
N LEU A 115 -45.45 -2.97 3.53
CA LEU A 115 -44.36 -3.86 3.95
C LEU A 115 -43.38 -4.11 2.80
N ALA A 116 -43.88 -4.33 1.58
CA ALA A 116 -43.05 -4.49 0.39
C ALA A 116 -42.20 -3.24 0.12
N LYS A 117 -42.80 -2.04 0.18
CA LYS A 117 -42.08 -0.76 0.02
C LYS A 117 -41.05 -0.54 1.13
N MET A 118 -41.41 -0.81 2.38
CA MET A 118 -40.52 -0.65 3.52
C MET A 118 -39.31 -1.60 3.39
N LYS A 119 -39.54 -2.87 3.06
CA LYS A 119 -38.48 -3.84 2.79
C LYS A 119 -37.58 -3.40 1.64
N HIS A 120 -38.16 -2.91 0.56
CA HIS A 120 -37.41 -2.38 -0.58
C HIS A 120 -36.50 -1.22 -0.16
N HIS A 121 -37.02 -0.24 0.59
CA HIS A 121 -36.23 0.90 1.07
C HIS A 121 -35.10 0.49 2.01
N ILE A 122 -35.34 -0.48 2.89
CA ILE A 122 -34.29 -1.02 3.77
C ILE A 122 -33.18 -1.65 2.93
N GLN A 123 -33.54 -2.46 1.93
CA GLN A 123 -32.55 -3.12 1.08
C GLN A 123 -31.80 -2.13 0.19
N GLU A 124 -32.48 -1.13 -0.34
CA GLU A 124 -31.88 -0.04 -1.11
C GLU A 124 -30.87 0.75 -0.25
N ALA A 125 -31.21 1.07 1.00
CA ALA A 125 -30.32 1.74 1.93
C ALA A 125 -29.08 0.88 2.27
N ARG A 126 -29.26 -0.43 2.48
CA ARG A 126 -28.16 -1.37 2.71
C ARG A 126 -27.23 -1.45 1.50
N SER A 127 -27.77 -1.57 0.29
CA SER A 127 -27.00 -1.60 -0.95
C SER A 127 -26.22 -0.29 -1.18
N LYS A 128 -26.85 0.86 -0.93
CA LYS A 128 -26.16 2.17 -1.00
C LYS A 128 -25.01 2.25 0.01
N LYS A 129 -25.20 1.76 1.24
CA LYS A 129 -24.15 1.70 2.25
C LYS A 129 -22.98 0.85 1.78
N GLU A 130 -23.25 -0.35 1.27
CA GLU A 130 -22.23 -1.26 0.75
C GLU A 130 -21.43 -0.65 -0.41
N ALA A 131 -22.10 0.02 -1.35
CA ALA A 131 -21.43 0.72 -2.44
C ALA A 131 -20.49 1.84 -1.96
N LEU A 132 -20.89 2.58 -0.91
CA LEU A 132 -20.03 3.57 -0.27
C LEU A 132 -18.85 2.93 0.47
N GLU A 133 -19.09 1.82 1.17
CA GLU A 133 -18.03 1.07 1.87
C GLU A 133 -16.96 0.53 0.91
N VAL A 134 -17.37 0.02 -0.26
CA VAL A 134 -16.44 -0.40 -1.32
C VAL A 134 -15.61 0.78 -1.82
N THR A 135 -16.26 1.91 -2.09
CA THR A 135 -15.58 3.12 -2.58
C THR A 135 -14.57 3.63 -1.55
N LEU A 136 -14.96 3.71 -0.28
CA LEU A 136 -14.09 4.13 0.82
C LEU A 136 -12.92 3.17 1.01
N SER A 137 -13.16 1.86 0.90
CA SER A 137 -12.10 0.85 1.00
C SER A 137 -11.07 0.99 -0.12
N LYS A 138 -11.52 1.32 -1.35
CA LYS A 138 -10.62 1.62 -2.46
C LYS A 138 -9.76 2.85 -2.17
N TYR A 139 -10.37 3.96 -1.75
CA TYR A 139 -9.62 5.17 -1.40
C TYR A 139 -8.61 4.93 -0.27
N LYS A 140 -8.99 4.14 0.73
CA LYS A 140 -8.07 3.75 1.80
C LYS A 140 -6.89 2.94 1.26
N ALA A 141 -7.13 1.96 0.40
CA ALA A 141 -6.07 1.15 -0.20
C ALA A 141 -5.12 1.99 -1.08
N GLU A 142 -5.66 2.92 -1.87
CA GLU A 142 -4.87 3.86 -2.69
C GLU A 142 -4.00 4.76 -1.80
N HIS A 143 -4.59 5.32 -0.74
CA HIS A 143 -3.86 6.15 0.22
C HIS A 143 -2.76 5.36 0.96
N ASP A 144 -3.05 4.14 1.40
CA ASP A 144 -2.06 3.27 2.05
C ASP A 144 -0.91 2.93 1.08
N GLN A 145 -1.22 2.70 -0.20
CA GLN A 145 -0.21 2.49 -1.25
C GLN A 145 0.63 3.75 -1.50
N GLU A 146 0.03 4.94 -1.50
CA GLU A 146 0.74 6.21 -1.65
C GLU A 146 1.69 6.46 -0.48
N LEU A 147 1.23 6.27 0.75
CA LEU A 147 2.07 6.35 1.95
C LEU A 147 3.24 5.37 1.89
N GLN A 148 3.00 4.13 1.47
CA GLN A 148 4.07 3.13 1.32
C GLN A 148 5.11 3.56 0.28
N GLN A 149 4.68 4.14 -0.85
CA GLN A 149 5.58 4.65 -1.87
C GLN A 149 6.39 5.85 -1.37
N GLN A 150 5.75 6.79 -0.66
CA GLN A 150 6.44 7.93 -0.06
C GLN A 150 7.47 7.50 0.97
N GLN A 151 7.14 6.54 1.85
CA GLN A 151 8.08 5.97 2.81
C GLN A 151 9.28 5.32 2.11
N MET A 152 9.02 4.53 1.06
CA MET A 152 10.09 3.90 0.28
C MET A 152 10.98 4.94 -0.41
N GLN A 153 10.42 6.03 -0.92
CA GLN A 153 11.19 7.13 -1.51
C GLN A 153 12.03 7.85 -0.45
N GLN A 154 11.46 8.12 0.72
CA GLN A 154 12.16 8.74 1.84
C GLN A 154 13.33 7.86 2.33
N ASP A 155 13.16 6.54 2.38
CA ASP A 155 14.20 5.62 2.81
C ASP A 155 15.30 5.40 1.75
N GLN A 156 14.98 5.56 0.45
CA GLN A 156 15.95 5.43 -0.64
C GLN A 156 16.84 6.66 -0.80
N GLN A 157 16.34 7.87 -0.56
CA GLN A 157 17.12 9.11 -0.72
C GLN A 157 18.44 9.13 0.07
N PRO A 158 18.49 8.73 1.36
CA PRO A 158 19.75 8.67 2.12
C PRO A 158 20.71 7.61 1.58
N LEU A 159 20.20 6.49 1.06
CA LEU A 159 21.01 5.41 0.53
C LEU A 159 21.66 5.81 -0.80
N GLU A 160 20.90 6.47 -1.68
CA GLU A 160 21.40 7.03 -2.94
C GLU A 160 22.43 8.13 -2.70
N GLN A 161 22.19 9.05 -1.75
CA GLN A 161 23.18 10.07 -1.40
C GLN A 161 24.48 9.46 -0.87
N GLN A 162 24.38 8.45 0.00
CA GLN A 162 25.56 7.74 0.50
C GLN A 162 26.31 6.98 -0.60
N SER A 163 25.60 6.33 -1.53
CA SER A 163 26.24 5.61 -2.64
C SER A 163 26.92 6.58 -3.62
N MET A 164 26.28 7.71 -3.92
CA MET A 164 26.82 8.78 -4.75
C MET A 164 28.02 9.47 -4.11
N ALA A 165 28.06 9.61 -2.78
CA ALA A 165 29.22 10.15 -2.07
C ALA A 165 30.39 9.14 -1.96
N ARG A 166 30.07 7.84 -1.79
CA ARG A 166 31.08 6.78 -1.61
C ARG A 166 31.76 6.39 -2.94
N SER A 167 31.07 6.47 -4.07
CA SER A 167 31.63 6.09 -5.38
C SER A 167 32.86 6.91 -5.81
N PRO A 168 32.85 8.26 -5.73
CA PRO A 168 34.04 9.08 -6.00
C PRO A 168 35.15 8.81 -5.00
N GLN A 169 34.84 8.64 -3.71
CA GLN A 169 35.85 8.33 -2.68
C GLN A 169 36.55 7.00 -2.99
N HIS A 170 35.79 5.98 -3.38
CA HIS A 170 36.35 4.68 -3.71
C HIS A 170 37.22 4.75 -4.97
N GLY A 171 36.81 5.52 -5.99
CA GLY A 171 37.64 5.77 -7.17
C GLY A 171 38.95 6.52 -6.85
N MET A 172 38.88 7.51 -5.97
CA MET A 172 40.06 8.27 -5.50
C MET A 172 41.02 7.41 -4.67
N GLU A 173 40.52 6.44 -3.91
CA GLU A 173 41.34 5.53 -3.10
C GLU A 173 41.99 4.42 -3.94
N GLN A 174 41.28 3.92 -4.96
CA GLN A 174 41.81 2.87 -5.83
C GLN A 174 42.81 3.39 -6.87
N GLN A 175 42.67 4.62 -7.35
CA GLN A 175 43.57 5.18 -8.37
C GLN A 175 45.07 5.15 -7.98
N PRO A 176 45.48 5.59 -6.78
CA PRO A 176 46.88 5.54 -6.36
C PRO A 176 47.44 4.11 -6.30
N VAL A 177 46.62 3.15 -5.89
CA VAL A 177 47.01 1.73 -5.80
C VAL A 177 47.25 1.16 -7.20
N LEU A 178 46.33 1.42 -8.13
CA LEU A 178 46.46 1.00 -9.52
C LEU A 178 47.67 1.66 -10.19
N ASN A 179 47.84 2.97 -10.03
CA ASN A 179 48.99 3.71 -10.55
C ASN A 179 50.32 3.23 -9.95
N GLY A 180 50.33 2.86 -8.66
CA GLY A 180 51.51 2.29 -8.00
C GLY A 180 51.88 0.94 -8.58
N SER A 181 50.91 0.05 -8.74
CA SER A 181 51.11 -1.27 -9.36
C SER A 181 51.55 -1.17 -10.81
N GLU A 182 50.98 -0.24 -11.59
CA GLU A 182 51.37 0.01 -12.97
C GLU A 182 52.83 0.49 -13.07
N ARG A 183 53.24 1.44 -12.21
CA ARG A 183 54.64 1.90 -12.16
C ARG A 183 55.60 0.79 -11.76
N GLU A 184 55.22 -0.06 -10.81
CA GLU A 184 56.05 -1.19 -10.40
C GLU A 184 56.25 -2.20 -11.53
N LEU A 185 55.17 -2.55 -12.24
CA LEU A 185 55.23 -3.39 -13.43
C LEU A 185 56.09 -2.76 -14.52
N GLN A 186 55.97 -1.44 -14.73
CA GLN A 186 56.77 -0.71 -15.69
C GLN A 186 58.27 -0.77 -15.35
N MET A 187 58.66 -0.55 -14.09
CA MET A 187 60.07 -0.67 -13.69
C MET A 187 60.60 -2.09 -13.82
N GLN A 188 59.80 -3.11 -13.49
CA GLN A 188 60.19 -4.51 -13.67
C GLN A 188 60.44 -4.84 -15.14
N LEU A 189 59.55 -4.37 -16.03
CA LEU A 189 59.68 -4.57 -17.47
C LEU A 189 60.92 -3.86 -18.01
N GLU A 190 61.16 -2.63 -17.59
CA GLU A 190 62.34 -1.85 -17.98
C GLU A 190 63.64 -2.52 -17.51
N THR A 191 63.66 -3.05 -16.28
CA THR A 191 64.79 -3.82 -15.75
C THR A 191 65.04 -5.10 -16.56
N GLN A 192 63.97 -5.81 -16.94
CA GLN A 192 64.04 -6.97 -17.82
C GLN A 192 64.62 -6.61 -19.20
N CYS A 193 64.13 -5.53 -19.82
CA CYS A 193 64.65 -5.05 -21.10
C CYS A 193 66.14 -4.70 -21.02
N HIS A 194 66.57 -3.98 -19.99
CA HIS A 194 67.98 -3.65 -19.77
C HIS A 194 68.84 -4.91 -19.58
N ARG A 195 68.34 -5.90 -18.83
CA ARG A 195 69.03 -7.18 -18.63
C ARG A 195 69.18 -7.95 -19.93
N LEU A 196 68.09 -8.10 -20.70
CA LEU A 196 68.12 -8.77 -22.00
C LEU A 196 69.05 -8.05 -22.98
N HIS A 197 69.01 -6.72 -22.99
CA HIS A 197 69.90 -5.91 -23.83
C HIS A 197 71.38 -6.08 -23.43
N SER A 198 71.70 -6.06 -22.14
CA SER A 198 73.05 -6.30 -21.64
C SER A 198 73.53 -7.73 -21.95
N MET A 199 72.67 -8.73 -21.81
CA MET A 199 72.99 -10.12 -22.18
C MET A 199 73.25 -10.24 -23.68
N ASN A 200 72.42 -9.61 -24.51
CA ASN A 200 72.59 -9.61 -25.97
C ASN A 200 73.91 -8.94 -26.39
N GLN A 201 74.26 -7.80 -25.78
CA GLN A 201 75.55 -7.14 -25.99
C GLN A 201 76.73 -8.02 -25.55
N ALA A 202 76.60 -8.74 -24.44
CA ALA A 202 77.65 -9.64 -23.95
C ALA A 202 77.83 -10.89 -24.84
N THR A 203 76.75 -11.39 -25.47
CA THR A 203 76.80 -12.52 -26.42
C THR A 203 77.07 -12.10 -27.88
N SER A 204 76.98 -10.80 -28.19
CA SER A 204 77.34 -10.23 -29.50
C SER A 204 78.74 -10.62 -30.00
N PRO A 205 79.83 -10.46 -29.21
CA PRO A 205 81.17 -10.79 -29.69
C PRO A 205 81.35 -12.28 -29.95
N GLU A 206 80.76 -13.15 -29.11
CA GLU A 206 80.78 -14.60 -29.29
C GLU A 206 79.99 -15.02 -30.55
N ARG A 207 78.85 -14.37 -30.81
CA ARG A 207 78.09 -14.55 -32.05
C ARG A 207 78.85 -14.08 -33.28
N GLN A 208 79.50 -12.92 -33.22
CA GLN A 208 80.32 -12.40 -34.32
C GLN A 208 81.51 -13.32 -34.62
N GLN A 209 82.16 -13.86 -33.59
CA GLN A 209 83.26 -14.82 -33.75
C GLN A 209 82.78 -16.12 -34.42
N LEU A 210 81.64 -16.68 -33.97
CA LEU A 210 81.05 -17.87 -34.59
C LEU A 210 80.66 -17.64 -36.06
N GLU A 211 80.14 -16.44 -36.39
CA GLU A 211 79.77 -16.07 -37.75
C GLU A 211 81.00 -15.92 -38.66
N GLU A 212 82.06 -15.28 -38.16
CA GLU A 212 83.33 -15.16 -38.88
C GLU A 212 84.01 -16.52 -39.08
N GLU A 213 83.99 -17.40 -38.07
CA GLU A 213 84.52 -18.77 -38.16
C GLU A 213 83.71 -19.62 -39.16
N LEU A 214 82.38 -19.50 -39.16
CA LEU A 214 81.52 -20.16 -40.13
C LEU A 214 81.80 -19.66 -41.56
N GLN A 215 81.98 -18.35 -41.75
CA GLN A 215 82.30 -17.75 -43.04
C GLN A 215 83.70 -18.17 -43.53
N ALA A 216 84.69 -18.24 -42.63
CA ALA A 216 86.02 -18.78 -42.91
C ALA A 216 85.95 -20.27 -43.31
N GLN A 217 85.11 -21.06 -42.64
CA GLN A 217 84.90 -22.47 -43.00
C GLN A 217 84.22 -22.63 -44.36
N GLN A 218 83.22 -21.81 -44.66
CA GLN A 218 82.51 -21.83 -45.96
C GLN A 218 83.44 -21.44 -47.11
N THR A 219 84.20 -20.35 -46.95
CA THR A 219 85.21 -19.94 -47.95
C THR A 219 86.27 -21.01 -48.16
N HIS A 220 86.74 -21.65 -47.08
CA HIS A 220 87.65 -22.80 -47.18
C HIS A 220 87.02 -23.96 -47.97
N ARG A 221 85.75 -24.31 -47.70
CA ARG A 221 85.02 -25.35 -48.43
C ARG A 221 84.84 -25.01 -49.91
N HIS A 222 84.48 -23.76 -50.25
CA HIS A 222 84.38 -23.31 -51.63
C HIS A 222 85.73 -23.38 -52.36
N LEU A 223 86.82 -22.96 -51.72
CA LEU A 223 88.17 -23.04 -52.29
C LEU A 223 88.65 -24.48 -52.51
N GLN A 224 88.21 -25.45 -51.69
CA GLN A 224 88.49 -26.88 -51.89
C GLN A 224 87.71 -27.46 -53.09
N ILE A 225 86.45 -27.06 -53.27
CA ILE A 225 85.62 -27.50 -54.40
C ILE A 225 86.09 -26.89 -55.73
N THR A 226 86.64 -25.68 -55.71
CA THR A 226 87.13 -24.99 -56.93
C THR A 226 88.56 -25.41 -57.33
N ARG A 227 89.25 -26.20 -56.50
CA ARG A 227 90.61 -26.73 -56.75
C ARG A 227 90.65 -28.23 -57.08
N SER A 228 89.51 -28.92 -57.13
CA SER A 228 89.35 -30.27 -57.70
C SER A 228 88.77 -30.17 -59.10
#